data_AF-A0A3B8ME65-F1
#
_entry.id   AF-A0A3B8ME65-F1
#
_cell.length_a   1.000
_cell.length_b   1.000
_cell.length_c   1.000
_cell.angle_alpha   90.00
_cell.angle_beta   90.00
_cell.angle_gamma   90.00
#
_symmetry.space_group_name_H-M   'P 1'
#
loop_
_entity.id
_entity.type
_entity.pdbx_description
1 polymer ?
#
loop_
_entity_poly.entity_id
_entity_poly.type
_entity_poly.pdbx_seq_one_letter_code
_entity_poly.pdbx_strand_id
1 'polypeptide(L)'
;MWPLLTGALTLLVGLFGIDFGYYVHLGGGQWHLIWNQVPVSEVIADEEADPFVRERLKLAEQIKSYAIDSLGLEGSDNYTTYNDIGDGPAVWALTAASKDRLEPHRWSYPVIG
;
A
#
# COMPACT_ATOMS: atom_id res chain seq x y z
N MET A 1 18.11 27.94 23.31
CA MET A 1 16.87 27.94 22.50
C MET A 1 16.62 26.57 21.85
N TRP A 2 17.60 25.99 21.15
CA TRP A 2 17.53 24.63 20.56
C TRP A 2 17.14 23.47 21.52
N PRO A 3 17.69 23.35 22.74
CA PRO A 3 17.39 22.21 23.62
C PRO A 3 15.96 22.23 24.20
N LEU A 4 15.34 23.41 24.28
CA LEU A 4 13.95 23.56 24.71
C LEU A 4 12.97 23.16 23.59
N LEU A 5 13.34 23.45 22.34
CA LEU A 5 12.58 23.04 21.15
C LEU A 5 12.66 21.54 20.93
N THR A 6 13.84 20.93 21.09
CA THR A 6 13.97 19.46 21.00
C THR A 6 13.24 18.76 22.15
N GLY A 7 13.34 19.27 23.38
CA GLY A 7 12.60 18.72 24.52
C GLY A 7 11.07 18.80 24.35
N ALA A 8 10.56 19.93 23.85
CA ALA A 8 9.13 20.10 23.57
C ALA A 8 8.65 19.17 22.45
N LEU A 9 9.45 18.97 21.39
CA LEU A 9 9.13 18.06 20.28
C LEU A 9 9.07 16.60 20.74
N THR A 10 10.02 16.15 21.55
CA THR A 10 10.03 14.78 22.09
C THR A 10 8.84 14.54 23.03
N LEU A 11 8.48 15.54 23.85
CA LEU A 11 7.31 15.47 24.72
C LEU A 11 6.01 15.38 23.89
N LEU A 12 5.91 16.16 22.81
CA LEU A 12 4.79 16.12 21.86
C LEU A 12 4.66 14.73 21.23
N VAL A 13 5.74 14.16 20.68
CA VAL A 13 5.71 12.83 20.06
C VAL A 13 5.25 11.76 21.05
N GLY A 14 5.70 11.82 22.31
CA GLY A 14 5.27 10.89 23.37
C GLY A 14 3.81 11.09 23.82
N LEU A 15 3.33 12.34 23.91
CA LEU A 15 1.96 12.67 24.35
C LEU A 15 0.88 12.31 23.31
N PHE A 16 1.20 12.34 22.02
CA PHE A 16 0.26 12.00 20.94
C PHE A 16 0.24 10.51 20.59
N GLY A 17 1.00 9.67 21.29
CA GLY A 17 1.07 8.23 20.99
C GLY A 17 1.53 7.94 19.56
N ILE A 18 2.32 8.84 18.97
CA ILE A 18 2.86 8.68 17.62
C ILE A 18 3.86 7.54 17.66
N ASP A 19 3.46 6.39 17.14
CA ASP A 19 4.39 5.31 16.88
C ASP A 19 5.22 5.68 15.64
N PHE A 20 6.35 6.34 15.86
CA PHE A 20 7.29 6.69 14.80
C PHE A 20 7.78 5.44 14.05
N GLY A 21 7.93 4.32 14.74
CA GLY A 21 8.32 3.05 14.13
C GLY A 21 7.28 2.56 13.13
N TYR A 22 5.99 2.69 13.46
CA TYR A 22 4.89 2.37 12.55
C TYR A 22 4.93 3.21 11.27
N TYR A 23 5.10 4.53 11.38
CA TYR A 23 5.15 5.40 10.19
C TYR A 23 6.39 5.15 9.32
N VAL A 24 7.55 4.90 9.94
CA VAL A 24 8.76 4.51 9.21
C VAL A 24 8.56 3.18 8.50
N HIS A 25 7.91 2.21 9.16
CA HIS A 25 7.60 0.92 8.57
C HIS A 25 6.68 1.06 7.34
N LEU A 26 5.57 1.81 7.47
CA LEU A 26 4.66 2.07 6.36
C LEU A 26 5.34 2.80 5.20
N GLY A 27 6.07 3.88 5.50
CA GLY A 27 6.77 4.67 4.49
C GLY A 27 7.84 3.85 3.76
N GLY A 28 8.60 3.04 4.50
CA GLY A 28 9.59 2.13 3.93
C GLY A 28 8.96 1.07 3.03
N GLY A 29 7.84 0.47 3.44
CA GLY A 29 7.10 -0.50 2.63
C GLY A 29 6.56 0.11 1.34
N GLN A 30 5.90 1.28 1.43
CA GLN A 30 5.39 1.99 0.26
C GLN A 30 6.52 2.36 -0.71
N TRP A 31 7.64 2.86 -0.20
CA TRP A 31 8.81 3.19 -1.01
C TRP A 31 9.34 1.95 -1.74
N HIS A 32 9.45 0.82 -1.05
CA HIS A 32 9.89 -0.44 -1.64
C HIS A 32 8.99 -0.90 -2.80
N LEU A 33 7.67 -0.75 -2.68
CA LEU A 33 6.73 -1.08 -3.75
C LEU A 33 6.90 -0.17 -4.98
N ILE A 34 6.99 1.14 -4.76
CA ILE A 34 7.17 2.11 -5.84
C ILE A 34 8.51 1.89 -6.56
N TRP A 35 9.57 1.59 -5.81
CA TRP A 35 10.91 1.45 -6.35
C TRP A 35 11.10 0.18 -7.18
N ASN A 36 10.44 -0.92 -6.82
CA ASN A 36 10.62 -2.22 -7.47
C ASN A 36 9.50 -2.57 -8.48
N GLN A 37 8.59 -1.63 -8.78
CA GLN A 37 7.55 -1.88 -9.78
C GLN A 37 8.15 -1.89 -11.20
N VAL A 38 7.56 -2.72 -12.06
CA VAL A 38 7.92 -2.85 -13.48
C VAL A 38 6.68 -2.67 -14.36
N PRO A 39 6.80 -2.20 -15.61
CA PRO A 39 5.67 -2.12 -16.53
C PRO A 39 5.04 -3.49 -16.79
N VAL A 40 3.70 -3.55 -16.79
CA VAL A 40 2.95 -4.79 -17.06
C VAL A 40 3.32 -5.37 -18.43
N SER A 41 3.52 -4.51 -19.43
CA SER A 41 3.93 -4.92 -20.78
C SER A 41 5.27 -5.66 -20.80
N GLU A 42 6.21 -5.30 -19.93
CA GLU A 42 7.52 -5.98 -19.84
C GLU A 42 7.35 -7.39 -19.26
N VAL A 43 6.54 -7.54 -18.21
CA VAL A 43 6.25 -8.86 -17.61
C VAL A 43 5.49 -9.77 -18.57
N ILE A 44 4.60 -9.20 -19.40
CA ILE A 44 3.87 -9.97 -20.41
C ILE A 44 4.78 -10.44 -21.54
N ALA A 45 5.77 -9.63 -21.93
CA ALA A 45 6.72 -9.96 -22.98
C ALA A 45 7.80 -10.95 -22.52
N ASP A 46 8.04 -11.06 -21.22
CA ASP A 46 9.00 -11.99 -20.65
C ASP A 46 8.52 -13.45 -20.77
N GLU A 47 9.37 -14.29 -21.38
CA GLU A 47 9.12 -15.72 -21.53
C GLU A 47 9.47 -16.52 -20.28
N GLU A 48 10.33 -15.98 -19.40
CA GLU A 48 10.75 -16.59 -18.14
C GLU A 48 9.80 -16.26 -16.98
N ALA A 49 8.93 -15.24 -17.14
CA ALA A 49 7.92 -14.90 -16.16
C ALA A 49 6.90 -16.04 -15.93
N ASP A 50 6.38 -16.14 -14.70
CA ASP A 50 5.39 -17.16 -14.35
C ASP A 50 4.18 -17.08 -15.30
N PRO A 51 3.86 -18.17 -16.04
CA PRO A 51 2.73 -18.20 -16.96
C PRO A 51 1.39 -17.81 -16.32
N PHE A 52 1.18 -18.15 -15.05
CA PHE A 52 -0.03 -17.79 -14.31
C PHE A 52 -0.13 -16.27 -14.10
N VAL A 53 0.96 -15.64 -13.65
CA VAL A 53 1.02 -14.17 -13.47
C VAL A 53 0.81 -13.48 -14.81
N ARG A 54 1.49 -13.93 -15.87
CA ARG A 54 1.38 -13.37 -17.22
C ARG A 54 -0.05 -13.39 -17.75
N GLU A 55 -0.77 -14.50 -17.61
CA GLU A 55 -2.17 -14.59 -18.05
C GLU A 55 -3.11 -13.68 -17.24
N ARG A 56 -2.85 -13.52 -15.94
CA ARG A 56 -3.62 -12.59 -15.09
C ARG A 56 -3.40 -11.14 -15.48
N LEU A 57 -2.16 -10.77 -15.79
CA LEU A 57 -1.81 -9.43 -16.24
C LEU A 57 -2.43 -9.10 -17.61
N LYS A 58 -2.40 -10.04 -18.57
CA LYS A 58 -3.10 -9.87 -19.85
C LYS A 58 -4.61 -9.65 -19.67
N LEU A 59 -5.23 -10.41 -18.77
CA LEU A 59 -6.65 -10.24 -18.47
C LEU A 59 -6.92 -8.85 -17.87
N ALA A 60 -6.07 -8.38 -16.96
CA ALA A 60 -6.21 -7.05 -16.37
C ALA A 60 -6.10 -5.93 -17.44
N GLU A 61 -5.16 -6.04 -18.38
CA GLU A 61 -5.05 -5.11 -19.52
C GLU A 61 -6.32 -5.11 -20.38
N GLN A 62 -6.87 -6.29 -20.70
CA GLN A 62 -8.11 -6.39 -21.47
C GLN A 62 -9.30 -5.74 -20.76
N ILE A 63 -9.42 -5.97 -19.44
CA ILE A 63 -10.46 -5.36 -18.62
C ILE A 63 -10.30 -3.84 -18.63
N LYS A 64 -9.08 -3.32 -18.48
CA LYS A 64 -8.80 -1.89 -18.52
C LYS A 64 -9.17 -1.28 -19.89
N SER A 65 -8.77 -1.90 -21.00
CA SER A 65 -9.13 -1.42 -22.33
C SER A 65 -10.63 -1.41 -22.54
N TYR A 66 -11.34 -2.46 -22.13
CA TYR A 66 -12.81 -2.48 -22.19
C TYR A 66 -13.46 -1.35 -21.36
N ALA A 67 -12.95 -1.11 -20.15
CA ALA A 67 -13.42 -0.06 -19.27
C ALA A 67 -13.31 1.34 -19.93
N ILE A 68 -12.19 1.61 -20.62
CA ILE A 68 -11.97 2.87 -21.32
C ILE A 68 -12.80 2.93 -22.62
N ASP A 69 -12.63 1.94 -23.48
CA ASP A 69 -13.15 1.96 -24.85
C ASP A 69 -14.67 1.75 -24.92
N SER A 70 -15.24 0.97 -24.00
CA SER A 70 -16.66 0.57 -24.03
C SER A 70 -17.50 1.20 -22.92
N LEU A 71 -16.94 1.42 -21.73
CA LEU A 71 -17.67 2.01 -20.61
C LEU A 71 -17.45 3.52 -20.48
N GLY A 72 -16.51 4.09 -21.25
CA GLY A 72 -16.23 5.53 -21.26
C GLY A 72 -15.55 6.02 -19.98
N LEU A 73 -14.85 5.14 -19.26
CA LEU A 73 -14.03 5.54 -18.13
C LEU A 73 -12.81 6.33 -18.62
N GLU A 74 -12.39 7.32 -17.83
CA GLU A 74 -11.17 8.07 -18.12
C GLU A 74 -9.95 7.15 -18.06
N GLY A 75 -9.11 7.22 -19.10
CA GLY A 75 -7.82 6.54 -19.09
C GLY A 75 -6.90 7.15 -18.03
N SER A 76 -6.24 6.28 -17.25
CA SER A 76 -5.19 6.67 -16.31
C SER A 76 -4.04 5.68 -16.33
N ASP A 77 -2.94 6.02 -15.66
CA ASP A 77 -1.81 5.11 -15.46
C ASP A 77 -2.08 4.03 -14.41
N ASN A 78 -3.29 3.96 -13.84
CA ASN A 78 -3.64 2.88 -12.92
C ASN A 78 -3.59 1.53 -13.64
N TYR A 79 -3.14 0.51 -12.93
CA TYR A 79 -3.03 -0.87 -13.44
C TYR A 79 -2.09 -1.04 -14.65
N THR A 80 -1.09 -0.16 -14.84
CA THR A 80 -0.04 -0.31 -15.88
C THR A 80 1.28 -0.87 -15.35
N THR A 81 1.45 -0.95 -14.02
CA THR A 81 2.65 -1.48 -13.39
C THR A 81 2.32 -2.69 -12.53
N TYR A 82 3.32 -3.55 -12.36
CA TYR A 82 3.29 -4.77 -11.56
C TYR A 82 4.45 -4.74 -10.56
N ASN A 83 4.22 -5.26 -9.36
CA ASN A 83 5.25 -5.49 -8.36
C ASN A 83 5.00 -6.86 -7.75
N ASP A 84 6.01 -7.72 -7.75
CA ASP A 84 5.94 -9.03 -7.12
C ASP A 84 6.19 -8.89 -5.61
N ILE A 85 5.13 -9.10 -4.83
CA ILE A 85 5.17 -9.05 -3.36
C ILE A 85 5.37 -10.44 -2.72
N GLY A 86 5.58 -11.48 -3.53
CA GLY A 86 5.67 -12.87 -3.11
C GLY A 86 4.33 -13.47 -2.67
N ASP A 87 4.39 -14.56 -1.90
CA ASP A 87 3.20 -15.32 -1.48
C ASP A 87 2.40 -14.68 -0.32
N GLY A 88 2.83 -13.51 0.17
CA GLY A 88 2.16 -12.80 1.25
C GLY A 88 0.94 -12.01 0.77
N PRO A 89 -0.07 -11.76 1.63
CA PRO A 89 -1.16 -10.87 1.26
C PRO A 89 -0.67 -9.42 1.17
N ALA A 90 -1.18 -8.68 0.19
CA ALA A 90 -0.84 -7.27 -0.01
C ALA A 90 -1.24 -6.37 1.17
N VAL A 91 -2.38 -6.66 1.81
CA VAL A 91 -2.92 -5.88 2.93
C VAL A 91 -3.59 -6.81 3.94
N TRP A 92 -3.43 -6.51 5.22
CA TRP A 92 -4.16 -7.14 6.32
C TRP A 92 -5.23 -6.20 6.86
N ALA A 93 -6.50 -6.64 6.83
CA ALA A 93 -7.59 -5.94 7.50
C ALA A 93 -7.75 -6.50 8.93
N LEU A 94 -7.26 -5.76 9.93
CA LEU A 94 -7.32 -6.17 11.33
C LEU A 94 -8.52 -5.52 12.03
N THR A 95 -9.28 -6.32 12.78
CA THR A 95 -10.33 -5.84 13.68
C THR A 95 -10.07 -6.40 15.07
N ALA A 96 -10.16 -5.56 16.10
CA ALA A 96 -9.96 -5.97 17.49
C ALA A 96 -11.17 -5.57 18.34
N ALA A 97 -11.42 -6.31 19.42
CA ALA A 97 -12.44 -6.01 20.42
C ALA A 97 -11.92 -6.42 21.81
N SER A 98 -12.50 -5.86 22.87
CA SER A 98 -12.17 -6.28 24.24
C SER A 98 -12.73 -7.68 24.51
N LYS A 99 -12.04 -8.49 25.32
CA LYS A 99 -12.44 -9.89 25.59
C LYS A 99 -13.87 -10.06 26.15
N ASP A 100 -14.37 -9.00 26.79
CA ASP A 100 -15.62 -8.94 27.52
C ASP A 100 -16.71 -8.13 26.81
N ARG A 101 -16.42 -7.51 25.65
CA ARG A 101 -17.36 -6.65 24.92
C ARG A 101 -17.24 -6.82 23.40
N LEU A 102 -18.38 -6.92 22.71
CA LEU A 102 -18.45 -6.89 21.25
C LEU A 102 -18.48 -5.45 20.72
N GLU A 103 -17.47 -4.68 21.10
CA GLU A 103 -17.29 -3.30 20.66
C GLU A 103 -15.97 -3.20 19.90
N PRO A 104 -15.96 -2.67 18.66
CA PRO A 104 -14.74 -2.56 17.87
C PRO A 104 -13.77 -1.58 18.53
N HIS A 105 -12.53 -2.01 18.69
CA HIS A 105 -11.43 -1.15 19.07
C HIS A 105 -11.20 -0.13 17.97
N ARG A 106 -11.10 1.14 18.36
CA ARG A 106 -10.78 2.24 17.44
C ARG A 106 -9.34 2.69 17.72
N TRP A 107 -8.51 2.57 16.71
CA TRP A 107 -7.18 3.15 16.73
C TRP A 107 -7.27 4.66 16.48
N SER A 108 -6.36 5.41 17.10
CA SER A 108 -6.22 6.85 16.90
C SER A 108 -4.90 7.12 16.22
N TYR A 109 -4.95 7.56 14.97
CA TYR A 109 -3.78 7.94 14.19
C TYR A 109 -3.80 9.44 13.92
N PRO A 110 -2.75 10.20 14.26
CA PRO A 110 -2.78 11.66 14.19
C PRO A 110 -2.68 12.23 12.77
N VAL A 111 -2.24 11.45 11.78
CA VAL A 111 -2.05 11.92 10.40
C VAL A 111 -2.62 10.94 9.37
N ILE A 112 -2.13 9.69 9.36
CA ILE A 112 -2.57 8.61 8.44
C ILE A 112 -2.71 7.32 9.24
N GLY A 113 -3.78 6.58 8.99
CA GLY A 113 -4.13 5.31 9.62
C GLY A 113 -5.23 4.56 8.88
#